data_AF-C7QYG8-F1
#
_entry.id   AF-C7QYG8-F1
#
_cell.length_a   1.000
_cell.length_b   1.000
_cell.length_c   1.000
_cell.angle_alpha   90.00
_cell.angle_beta   90.00
_cell.angle_gamma   90.00
#
_symmetry.space_group_name_H-M   'P 1'
#
loop_
_entity.id
_entity.type
_entity.pdbx_description
1 polymer ?
#
loop_
_entity_poly.entity_id
_entity_poly.type
_entity_poly.pdbx_seq_one_letter_code
_entity_poly.pdbx_strand_id
1 'polypeptide(L)'
;MKAQAYLTVAPEDIAQTASNLLMQEYNIGLEPLLDCGEERVKLVNDEQVDCVITFAEDPTVLDSVVTISEVDGRNYNLHIKVADEPRATE
;
A
#
# COMPACT_ATOMS: atom_id res chain seq x y z
N MET A 1 1.68 -5.71 -32.02
CA MET A 1 1.79 -5.33 -30.59
C MET A 1 1.24 -6.47 -29.77
N LYS A 2 2.04 -7.10 -28.90
CA LYS A 2 1.51 -8.08 -27.94
C LYS A 2 0.94 -7.30 -26.77
N ALA A 3 -0.38 -7.35 -26.58
CA ALA A 3 -0.96 -6.93 -25.31
C ALA A 3 -0.46 -7.90 -24.24
N GLN A 4 0.37 -7.43 -23.30
CA GLN A 4 0.60 -8.15 -22.07
C GLN A 4 -0.67 -8.01 -21.23
N ALA A 5 -1.38 -9.12 -21.05
CA ALA A 5 -2.49 -9.18 -20.11
C ALA A 5 -1.89 -9.34 -18.72
N TYR A 6 -1.92 -8.27 -17.94
CA TYR A 6 -1.60 -8.30 -16.52
C TYR A 6 -2.89 -8.46 -15.71
N LEU A 7 -2.82 -9.21 -14.62
CA LEU A 7 -3.86 -9.14 -13.62
C LEU A 7 -3.79 -7.79 -12.92
N THR A 8 -4.94 -7.27 -12.52
CA THR A 8 -5.02 -6.01 -11.78
C THR A 8 -5.91 -6.19 -10.57
N VAL A 9 -5.54 -5.57 -9.47
CA VAL A 9 -6.32 -5.52 -8.23
C VAL A 9 -6.86 -4.12 -7.99
N ALA A 10 -7.87 -4.03 -7.13
CA ALA A 10 -8.37 -2.73 -6.72
C ALA A 10 -7.37 -2.11 -5.72
N PRO A 11 -7.20 -0.77 -5.71
CA PRO A 11 -6.30 -0.13 -4.75
C PRO A 11 -6.77 -0.33 -3.30
N GLU A 12 -8.07 -0.51 -3.06
CA GLU A 12 -8.59 -0.82 -1.71
C GLU A 12 -8.10 -2.19 -1.21
N ASP A 13 -7.92 -3.18 -2.10
CA ASP A 13 -7.37 -4.49 -1.74
C ASP A 13 -5.90 -4.36 -1.29
N ILE A 14 -5.12 -3.50 -1.97
CA ILE A 14 -3.73 -3.18 -1.60
C ILE A 14 -3.71 -2.46 -0.26
N ALA A 15 -4.52 -1.42 -0.09
CA ALA A 15 -4.62 -0.64 1.14
C ALA A 15 -4.96 -1.51 2.35
N GLN A 16 -5.96 -2.39 2.23
CA GLN A 16 -6.37 -3.28 3.31
C GLN A 16 -5.28 -4.29 3.67
N THR A 17 -4.61 -4.86 2.65
CA THR A 17 -3.52 -5.81 2.87
C THR A 17 -2.34 -5.13 3.56
N ALA A 18 -1.98 -3.94 3.09
CA ALA A 18 -0.87 -3.17 3.66
C ALA A 18 -1.17 -2.67 5.08
N SER A 19 -2.41 -2.23 5.37
CA SER A 19 -2.86 -1.89 6.73
C SER A 19 -2.69 -3.08 7.69
N ASN A 20 -3.15 -4.26 7.29
CA ASN A 20 -3.03 -5.48 8.08
C ASN A 20 -1.56 -5.85 8.36
N LEU A 21 -0.68 -5.71 7.37
CA LEU A 21 0.74 -5.96 7.53
C LEU A 21 1.38 -4.99 8.53
N LEU A 22 1.10 -3.68 8.42
CA LEU A 22 1.63 -2.68 9.36
C LEU A 22 1.15 -2.92 10.79
N MET A 23 -0.13 -3.28 10.98
CA MET A 23 -0.65 -3.64 12.29
C MET A 23 0.11 -4.83 12.90
N GLN A 24 0.38 -5.86 12.09
CA GLN A 24 1.10 -7.05 12.54
C GLN A 24 2.58 -6.77 12.82
N GLU A 25 3.23 -5.96 11.99
CA GLU A 25 4.67 -5.68 12.08
C GLU A 25 5.01 -4.73 13.22
N TYR A 26 4.24 -3.64 13.37
CA TYR A 26 4.57 -2.60 14.35
C TYR A 26 3.79 -2.72 15.66
N ASN A 27 2.72 -3.54 15.72
CA ASN A 27 1.87 -3.72 16.90
C ASN A 27 1.50 -2.39 17.60
N ILE A 28 1.18 -1.38 16.79
CA ILE A 28 1.01 0.02 17.19
C ILE A 28 -0.24 0.29 18.03
N GLY A 29 -1.13 -0.69 18.21
CA GLY A 29 -2.38 -0.54 18.96
C GLY A 29 -3.40 0.41 18.32
N LEU A 30 -3.07 0.98 17.15
CA LEU A 30 -3.90 1.83 16.32
C LEU A 30 -4.03 1.17 14.94
N GLU A 31 -5.22 1.21 14.36
CA GLU A 31 -5.47 0.69 13.01
C GLU A 31 -5.07 1.78 11.97
N PRO A 32 -4.01 1.56 11.17
CA PRO A 32 -3.62 2.47 10.11
C PRO A 32 -4.61 2.38 8.96
N LEU A 33 -5.14 3.52 8.52
CA LEU A 33 -5.96 3.64 7.33
C LEU A 33 -5.06 4.06 6.17
N LEU A 34 -4.95 3.18 5.17
CA LEU A 34 -4.16 3.44 3.97
C LEU A 34 -5.06 3.89 2.83
N ASP A 35 -4.65 4.95 2.15
CA ASP A 35 -5.21 5.40 0.89
C ASP A 35 -4.15 5.21 -0.20
N CYS A 36 -4.36 4.24 -1.09
CA CYS A 36 -3.46 3.91 -2.19
C CYS A 36 -3.95 4.43 -3.55
N GLY A 37 -4.83 5.45 -3.54
CA GLY A 37 -5.43 6.04 -4.72
C GLY A 37 -6.64 5.26 -5.26
N GLU A 38 -7.09 5.64 -6.45
CA GLU A 38 -8.32 5.11 -7.07
C GLU A 38 -8.04 4.24 -8.31
N GLU A 39 -6.81 4.23 -8.82
CA GLU A 39 -6.46 3.49 -10.02
C GLU A 39 -6.21 2.01 -9.73
N ARG A 40 -6.61 1.13 -10.67
CA ARG A 40 -6.33 -0.30 -10.56
C ARG A 40 -4.83 -0.54 -10.67
N VAL A 41 -4.29 -1.30 -9.72
CA VAL A 41 -2.87 -1.61 -9.63
C VAL A 41 -2.55 -2.88 -10.42
N LYS A 42 -1.47 -2.88 -11.19
CA LYS A 42 -1.00 -4.07 -11.91
C LYS A 42 -0.29 -5.01 -10.95
N LEU A 43 -0.63 -6.29 -11.02
CA LEU A 43 0.12 -7.32 -10.32
C LEU A 43 1.36 -7.69 -11.13
N VAL A 44 2.43 -6.92 -10.95
CA VAL A 44 3.76 -7.20 -11.46
C VAL A 44 4.80 -6.98 -10.36
N ASN A 45 5.87 -7.76 -10.40
CA ASN A 45 6.98 -7.54 -9.48
C ASN A 45 7.58 -6.15 -9.70
N ASP A 46 7.99 -5.53 -8.60
CA ASP A 46 8.57 -4.19 -8.54
C ASP A 46 7.57 -3.06 -8.90
N GLU A 47 6.27 -3.36 -9.05
CA GLU A 47 5.25 -2.31 -9.12
C GLU A 47 5.22 -1.56 -7.79
N GLN A 48 5.27 -0.23 -7.88
CA GLN A 48 5.21 0.65 -6.73
C GLN A 48 3.90 1.43 -6.74
N VAL A 49 3.26 1.48 -5.58
CA VAL A 49 2.03 2.22 -5.34
C VAL A 49 2.29 3.21 -4.22
N ASP A 50 2.14 4.49 -4.53
CA ASP A 50 2.21 5.53 -3.52
C ASP A 50 0.91 5.49 -2.70
N CYS A 51 1.06 5.34 -1.38
CA CYS A 51 -0.05 5.30 -0.45
C CYS A 51 0.15 6.32 0.67
N VAL A 52 -0.95 6.78 1.25
CA VAL A 52 -0.96 7.69 2.39
C VAL A 52 -1.53 6.95 3.60
N ILE A 53 -0.80 6.98 4.71
CA ILE A 53 -1.24 6.41 5.99
C ILE A 53 -1.82 7.53 6.85
N THR A 54 -3.00 7.26 7.39
CA THR A 54 -3.68 8.09 8.39
C THR A 54 -4.14 7.21 9.55
N PHE A 55 -4.45 7.81 10.69
CA PHE A 55 -5.00 7.08 11.84
C PHE A 55 -6.29 7.75 12.31
N ALA A 56 -7.29 6.97 12.71
CA ALA A 56 -8.61 7.50 13.06
C ALA A 56 -8.59 8.56 14.19
N GLU A 57 -7.62 8.47 15.11
CA GLU A 57 -7.47 9.34 16.27
C GLU A 57 -6.23 10.26 16.21
N ASP A 58 -5.46 10.22 15.11
CA ASP A 58 -4.23 11.01 14.95
C ASP A 58 -4.29 11.82 13.62
N PRO A 59 -4.12 13.15 13.67
CA PRO A 59 -4.03 13.97 12.44
C PRO A 59 -2.74 13.75 11.65
N THR A 60 -1.83 12.89 12.13
CA THR A 60 -0.59 12.55 11.45
C THR A 60 -0.88 11.85 10.12
N VAL A 61 -0.30 12.39 9.06
CA VAL A 61 -0.33 11.84 7.71
C VAL A 61 1.09 11.40 7.37
N LEU A 62 1.28 10.13 7.03
CA LEU A 62 2.58 9.58 6.62
C LEU A 62 2.51 9.15 5.17
N ASP A 63 3.51 9.55 4.39
CA ASP A 63 3.69 9.01 3.04
C ASP A 63 4.24 7.59 3.13
N SER A 64 3.82 6.75 2.20
CA SER A 64 4.30 5.39 2.11
C SER A 64 4.36 4.93 0.66
N VAL A 65 5.29 4.00 0.40
CA VAL A 65 5.40 3.34 -0.90
C VAL A 65 5.23 1.85 -0.67
N VAL A 66 4.21 1.28 -1.31
CA VAL A 66 3.94 -0.15 -1.30
C VAL A 66 4.55 -0.75 -2.56
N THR A 67 5.47 -1.70 -2.41
CA THR A 67 6.07 -2.44 -3.51
C THR A 67 5.48 -3.83 -3.57
N ILE A 68 4.99 -4.22 -4.75
CA ILE A 68 4.48 -5.57 -5.02
C ILE A 68 5.65 -6.48 -5.39
N SER A 69 5.73 -7.64 -4.76
CA SER A 69 6.74 -8.66 -5.03
C SER A 69 6.14 -10.07 -5.03
N GLU A 70 6.91 -11.03 -5.53
CA GLU A 70 6.56 -12.46 -5.55
C GLU A 70 5.17 -12.75 -6.16
N VAL A 71 4.83 -12.09 -7.27
CA VAL A 71 3.53 -12.26 -7.93
C VAL A 71 3.43 -13.65 -8.56
N ASP A 72 2.47 -14.43 -8.07
CA ASP A 72 1.99 -15.69 -8.66
C ASP A 72 0.47 -15.63 -8.86
N GLY A 73 0.05 -15.16 -10.04
CA GLY A 73 -1.35 -14.95 -10.37
C GLY A 73 -1.98 -13.84 -9.52
N ARG A 74 -2.84 -14.22 -8.56
CA ARG A 74 -3.46 -13.29 -7.59
C ARG A 74 -2.81 -13.35 -6.21
N ASN A 75 -1.84 -14.24 -6.01
CA ASN A 75 -1.04 -14.27 -4.79
C ASN A 75 0.16 -13.35 -4.99
N TYR A 76 0.43 -12.47 -4.04
CA TYR A 76 1.53 -11.53 -4.08
C TYR A 76 1.90 -11.12 -2.66
N ASN A 77 3.14 -10.67 -2.48
CA ASN A 77 3.60 -10.06 -1.25
C ASN A 77 3.67 -8.54 -1.42
N LEU A 78 3.49 -7.83 -0.31
CA LEU A 78 3.65 -6.39 -0.24
C LEU A 78 4.82 -6.07 0.69
N HIS A 79 5.70 -5.20 0.23
CA HIS A 79 6.70 -4.55 1.07
C HIS A 79 6.34 -3.08 1.21
N ILE A 80 6.29 -2.59 2.44
CA ILE A 80 5.79 -1.24 2.74
C ILE A 80 6.95 -0.43 3.28
N LYS A 81 7.21 0.71 2.64
CA LYS A 81 8.17 1.69 3.12
C LYS A 81 7.42 2.94 3.56
N VAL A 82 7.39 3.20 4.86
CA VAL A 82 6.80 4.41 5.44
C VAL A 82 7.86 5.51 5.47
N ALA A 83 7.47 6.76 5.22
CA ALA A 83 8.33 7.92 5.37
C ALA A 83 8.77 8.09 6.84
N ASP A 84 10.01 8.55 7.03
CA ASP A 84 10.57 8.75 8.37
C ASP A 84 9.92 9.94 9.10
N GLU A 85 9.36 10.89 8.35
CA GLU A 85 8.70 12.08 8.88
C GLU A 85 7.27 12.20 8.34
N PRO A 86 6.32 12.73 9.14
CA PRO A 86 4.99 13.10 8.67
C PRO A 86 5.04 14.07 7.50
N ARG A 87 4.05 13.97 6.61
CA ARG A 87 3.86 14.93 5.52
C ARG A 87 3.70 16.33 6.14
N ALA A 88 4.58 17.25 5.75
CA ALA A 88 4.46 18.64 6.15
C ALA A 88 3.17 19.22 5.55
N THR A 89 2.29 19.75 6.41
CA THR A 89 1.15 20.55 5.96
C THR A 89 1.66 21.94 5.60
N GLU A 90 1.73 22.24 4.29
CA GLU A 90 1.98 23.60 3.80
C GLU A 90 0.77 24.53 3.96
#